data_AF-A0AAU1LMG7-F1
#
_entry.id   AF-A0AAU1LMG7-F1
#
_cell.length_a   1.000
_cell.length_b   1.000
_cell.length_c   1.000
_cell.angle_alpha   90.00
_cell.angle_beta   90.00
_cell.angle_gamma   90.00
#
_symmetry.space_group_name_H-M   'P 1'
#
loop_
_entity.id
_entity.type
_entity.pdbx_description
1 polymer ?
#
loop_
_entity_poly.entity_id
_entity_poly.type
_entity_poly.pdbx_seq_one_letter_code
_entity_poly.pdbx_strand_id
1 'polypeptide(L)'
;MSDLTQLTRDLIESTHEQDTSRIPDSVRYFIEKVTFSTPEDILSAVHEVLADDWMAMPVWARNLAYRLVCLQRPDDAEVLREAAADLFSFGPDWDEVAEELRARATQLEN
;
A
#
# COMPACT_ATOMS: atom_id res chain seq x y z
N MET A 1 -19.17 -15.49 7.11
CA MET A 1 -18.81 -14.37 6.22
C MET A 1 -17.37 -14.02 6.49
N SER A 2 -16.55 -13.75 5.46
CA SER A 2 -15.19 -13.25 5.71
C SER A 2 -15.27 -11.83 6.29
N ASP A 3 -14.31 -11.48 7.14
CA ASP A 3 -14.18 -10.15 7.73
C ASP A 3 -14.23 -9.04 6.64
N LEU A 4 -13.49 -9.25 5.55
CA LEU A 4 -13.49 -8.36 4.38
C LEU A 4 -14.88 -8.16 3.75
N THR A 5 -15.74 -9.19 3.76
CA THR A 5 -17.11 -9.05 3.23
C THR A 5 -17.93 -8.09 4.08
N GLN A 6 -17.78 -8.14 5.40
CA GLN A 6 -18.48 -7.23 6.31
C GLN A 6 -17.96 -5.80 6.14
N LEU A 7 -16.64 -5.61 6.16
CA LEU A 7 -16.00 -4.30 5.96
C LEU A 7 -16.40 -3.65 4.62
N THR A 8 -16.56 -4.46 3.57
CA THR A 8 -17.03 -3.97 2.25
C THR A 8 -18.48 -3.49 2.30
N ARG A 9 -19.36 -4.18 3.05
CA ARG A 9 -20.75 -3.75 3.23
C ARG A 9 -20.83 -2.48 4.05
N ASP A 10 -20.10 -2.43 5.15
CA ASP A 10 -20.02 -1.25 6.01
C ASP A 10 -19.54 -0.03 5.21
N LEU A 11 -18.54 -0.20 4.32
CA LEU A 11 -18.11 0.83 3.39
C LEU A 11 -19.25 1.30 2.47
N ILE A 12 -19.98 0.38 1.84
CA ILE A 12 -21.11 0.73 0.95
C ILE A 12 -22.15 1.54 1.72
N GLU A 13 -22.56 1.06 2.90
CA GLU A 13 -23.55 1.74 3.74
C GLU A 13 -23.08 3.15 4.14
N SER A 14 -21.81 3.31 4.50
CA SER A 14 -21.23 4.61 4.83
C SER A 14 -21.27 5.64 3.69
N THR A 15 -21.37 5.20 2.43
CA THR A 15 -21.48 6.12 1.27
C THR A 15 -22.91 6.60 1.00
N HIS A 16 -23.92 5.95 1.58
CA HIS A 16 -25.33 6.25 1.37
C HIS A 16 -25.97 7.08 2.49
N GLU A 17 -25.34 7.12 3.67
CA GLU A 17 -25.79 7.95 4.78
C GLU A 17 -25.49 9.44 4.51
N GLN A 18 -26.55 10.26 4.45
CA GLN A 18 -26.47 11.67 4.05
C GLN A 18 -25.72 12.60 5.02
N ASP A 19 -25.23 12.08 6.15
CA ASP A 19 -24.69 12.88 7.27
C ASP A 19 -23.42 12.29 7.91
N THR A 20 -22.84 11.23 7.34
CA THR A 20 -21.59 10.62 7.86
C THR A 20 -20.37 11.01 7.03
N SER A 21 -19.24 11.09 7.74
CA SER A 21 -17.94 11.59 7.34
C SER A 21 -17.55 11.22 5.90
N ARG A 22 -17.78 12.15 4.96
CA ARG A 22 -17.33 12.02 3.57
C ARG A 22 -15.82 11.76 3.58
N ILE A 23 -15.38 10.62 3.00
CA ILE A 23 -13.96 10.36 2.77
C ILE A 23 -13.38 11.61 2.11
N PRO A 24 -12.32 12.23 2.66
CA PRO A 24 -11.75 13.44 2.08
C PRO A 24 -11.42 13.22 0.61
N ASP A 25 -11.76 14.18 -0.25
CA ASP A 25 -11.54 14.04 -1.70
C ASP A 25 -10.07 13.73 -2.02
N SER A 26 -9.12 14.24 -1.22
CA SER A 26 -7.69 13.91 -1.34
C SER A 26 -7.39 12.42 -1.17
N VAL A 27 -8.04 11.74 -0.22
CA VAL A 27 -7.89 10.29 0.01
C VAL A 27 -8.46 9.52 -1.18
N ARG A 28 -9.67 9.87 -1.63
CA ARG A 28 -10.30 9.22 -2.78
C ARG A 28 -9.47 9.41 -4.05
N TYR A 29 -9.02 10.64 -4.33
CA TYR A 29 -8.20 10.93 -5.49
C TYR A 29 -6.84 10.23 -5.43
N PHE A 30 -6.22 10.15 -4.25
CA PHE A 30 -4.99 9.38 -4.09
C PHE A 30 -5.20 7.91 -4.46
N ILE A 31 -6.22 7.26 -3.88
CA ILE A 31 -6.53 5.85 -4.17
C ILE A 31 -6.82 5.64 -5.65
N GLU A 32 -7.66 6.50 -6.26
CA GLU A 32 -7.98 6.43 -7.69
C GLU A 32 -6.71 6.60 -8.55
N LYS A 33 -5.84 7.56 -8.24
CA LYS A 33 -4.63 7.82 -9.02
C LYS A 33 -3.61 6.71 -8.88
N VAL A 34 -3.25 6.32 -7.66
CA VAL A 34 -2.21 5.31 -7.41
C VAL A 34 -2.58 3.95 -8.03
N THR A 35 -3.87 3.60 -8.04
CA THR A 35 -4.36 2.31 -8.61
C THR A 35 -4.07 2.17 -10.10
N PHE A 36 -4.05 3.28 -10.86
CA PHE A 36 -3.83 3.27 -12.31
C PHE A 36 -2.48 3.86 -12.73
N SER A 37 -1.61 4.19 -11.77
CA SER A 37 -0.25 4.66 -12.03
C SER A 37 0.70 3.51 -12.37
N THR A 38 1.74 3.81 -13.15
CA THR A 38 2.80 2.85 -13.43
C THR A 38 3.68 2.63 -12.19
N PRO A 39 4.47 1.54 -12.14
CA PRO A 39 5.37 1.30 -11.01
C PRO A 39 6.38 2.44 -10.80
N GLU A 40 6.89 3.02 -11.89
CA GLU A 40 7.88 4.10 -11.85
C GLU A 40 7.28 5.38 -11.26
N ASP A 41 6.06 5.75 -11.66
CA ASP A 41 5.37 6.93 -11.13
C ASP A 41 5.09 6.77 -9.63
N ILE A 42 4.66 5.58 -9.21
CA ILE A 42 4.38 5.28 -7.79
C ILE A 42 5.68 5.35 -6.98
N LEU A 43 6.74 4.66 -7.41
CA LEU A 43 8.01 4.63 -6.68
C LEU A 43 8.64 6.02 -6.61
N SER A 44 8.63 6.78 -7.72
CA SER A 44 9.17 8.14 -7.73
C SER A 44 8.43 9.05 -6.73
N ALA A 45 7.10 8.99 -6.69
CA ALA A 45 6.31 9.80 -5.77
C ALA A 45 6.53 9.39 -4.30
N VAL A 46 6.58 8.09 -4.01
CA VAL A 46 6.86 7.58 -2.65
C VAL A 46 8.26 7.98 -2.20
N HIS A 47 9.28 7.78 -3.04
CA HIS A 47 10.67 8.14 -2.73
C HIS A 47 10.84 9.63 -2.49
N GLU A 48 10.21 10.48 -3.31
CA GLU A 48 10.26 11.93 -3.16
C GLU A 48 9.67 12.38 -1.80
N VAL A 49 8.47 11.90 -1.46
CA VAL A 49 7.79 12.27 -0.21
C VAL A 49 8.55 11.75 1.02
N LEU A 50 9.01 10.49 0.99
CA LEU A 50 9.72 9.90 2.12
C LEU A 50 11.12 10.46 2.33
N ALA A 51 11.75 10.98 1.27
CA ALA A 51 13.02 11.68 1.36
C ALA A 51 12.88 13.05 2.05
N ASP A 52 11.75 13.74 1.86
CA ASP A 52 11.46 15.02 2.53
C ASP A 52 11.03 14.80 3.99
N ASP A 53 10.04 13.94 4.21
CA ASP A 53 9.58 13.52 5.53
C ASP A 53 9.07 12.08 5.52
N TRP A 54 9.87 11.18 6.07
CA TRP A 54 9.56 9.76 6.23
C TRP A 54 8.20 9.49 6.91
N MET A 55 7.74 10.39 7.80
CA MET A 55 6.49 10.23 8.54
C MET A 55 5.29 10.95 7.88
N ALA A 56 5.49 11.71 6.80
CA ALA A 56 4.43 12.51 6.18
C ALA A 56 3.34 11.66 5.52
N MET A 57 3.70 10.48 4.99
CA MET A 57 2.75 9.61 4.33
C MET A 57 2.12 8.62 5.33
N PRO A 58 0.79 8.54 5.42
CA PRO A 58 0.13 7.54 6.26
C PRO A 58 0.53 6.11 5.88
N VAL A 59 0.74 5.25 6.87
CA VAL A 59 1.17 3.86 6.69
C VAL A 59 0.26 3.10 5.70
N TRP A 60 -1.06 3.26 5.81
CA TRP A 60 -2.00 2.59 4.90
C TRP A 60 -1.77 2.96 3.43
N ALA A 61 -1.34 4.20 3.15
CA ALA A 61 -1.13 4.69 1.81
C ALA A 61 0.18 4.14 1.22
N ARG A 62 1.23 4.04 2.04
CA ARG A 62 2.50 3.39 1.68
C ARG A 62 2.31 1.91 1.39
N ASN A 63 1.58 1.21 2.27
CA ASN A 63 1.25 -0.20 2.08
C ASN A 63 0.49 -0.42 0.76
N LEU A 64 -0.50 0.42 0.45
CA LEU A 64 -1.22 0.35 -0.83
C LEU A 64 -0.29 0.57 -2.02
N ALA A 65 0.54 1.62 -1.98
CA ALA A 65 1.47 1.97 -3.05
C ALA A 65 2.44 0.82 -3.34
N TYR A 66 3.19 0.36 -2.33
CA TYR A 66 4.13 -0.76 -2.49
C TYR A 66 3.44 -2.05 -2.94
N ARG A 67 2.24 -2.35 -2.43
CA ARG A 67 1.54 -3.57 -2.85
C ARG A 67 1.14 -3.53 -4.32
N LEU A 68 0.74 -2.38 -4.83
CA LEU A 68 0.46 -2.19 -6.26
C LEU A 68 1.73 -2.35 -7.10
N VAL A 69 2.86 -1.77 -6.68
CA VAL A 69 4.15 -1.94 -7.39
C VAL A 69 4.57 -3.41 -7.41
N CYS A 70 4.50 -4.12 -6.28
CA CYS A 70 4.82 -5.55 -6.19
C CYS A 70 3.90 -6.42 -7.07
N LEU A 71 2.63 -6.03 -7.29
CA LEU A 71 1.73 -6.74 -8.20
C LEU A 71 2.07 -6.50 -9.67
N GLN A 72 2.50 -5.28 -10.01
CA GLN A 72 2.89 -4.90 -11.36
C GLN A 72 4.30 -5.40 -11.73
N ARG A 73 5.19 -5.55 -10.74
CA ARG A 73 6.57 -6.06 -10.88
C ARG A 73 6.84 -7.22 -9.92
N PRO A 74 6.19 -8.38 -10.15
CA PRO A 74 6.25 -9.49 -9.21
C PRO A 74 7.65 -10.10 -9.10
N ASP A 75 8.51 -9.93 -10.11
CA ASP A 75 9.84 -10.54 -10.19
C ASP A 75 10.98 -9.52 -10.04
N ASP A 76 10.68 -8.32 -9.52
CA ASP A 76 11.65 -7.28 -9.22
C ASP A 76 12.11 -7.41 -7.76
N ALA A 77 13.26 -8.07 -7.55
CA ALA A 77 13.79 -8.37 -6.21
C ALA A 77 14.08 -7.11 -5.38
N GLU A 78 14.45 -5.99 -6.02
CA GLU A 78 14.71 -4.73 -5.33
C GLU A 78 13.44 -4.16 -4.73
N VAL A 79 12.37 -4.06 -5.54
CA VAL A 79 11.05 -3.62 -5.11
C VAL A 79 10.50 -4.48 -3.96
N LEU A 80 10.63 -5.80 -4.06
CA LEU A 80 10.15 -6.71 -3.02
C LEU A 80 10.86 -6.50 -1.68
N ARG A 81 12.20 -6.29 -1.70
CA ARG A 81 12.96 -5.98 -0.47
C ARG A 81 12.58 -4.63 0.11
N GLU A 82 12.42 -3.63 -0.74
CA GLU A 82 12.03 -2.30 -0.31
C GLU A 82 10.66 -2.32 0.37
N ALA A 83 9.67 -2.95 -0.25
CA ALA A 83 8.34 -3.13 0.31
C ALA A 83 8.35 -3.92 1.63
N ALA A 84 9.21 -4.95 1.76
CA ALA A 84 9.37 -5.68 3.02
C ALA A 84 9.95 -4.78 4.14
N ALA A 85 10.98 -3.99 3.83
CA ALA A 85 11.59 -3.08 4.78
C ALA A 85 10.61 -1.98 5.25
N ASP A 86 9.75 -1.50 4.35
CA ASP A 86 8.66 -0.58 4.66
C ASP A 86 7.71 -1.18 5.72
N LEU A 87 7.24 -2.40 5.49
CA LEU A 87 6.31 -3.09 6.40
C LEU A 87 6.90 -3.33 7.80
N PHE A 88 8.16 -3.77 7.88
CA PHE A 88 8.84 -3.97 9.17
C PHE A 88 8.96 -2.68 10.01
N SER A 89 8.80 -1.51 9.39
CA SER A 89 8.93 -0.23 10.10
C SER A 89 7.72 0.15 10.96
N PHE A 90 6.59 -0.56 10.86
CA PHE A 90 5.31 -0.14 11.46
C PHE A 90 4.67 -1.13 12.44
N GLY A 91 5.42 -2.14 12.88
CA GLY A 91 4.98 -3.11 13.89
C GLY A 91 4.64 -4.49 13.31
N PRO A 92 4.36 -5.48 14.19
CA PRO A 92 4.39 -6.89 13.82
C PRO A 92 3.20 -7.37 13.00
N ASP A 93 2.16 -6.54 12.84
CA ASP A 93 0.91 -6.92 12.15
C ASP A 93 1.14 -7.38 10.69
N TRP A 94 2.24 -6.94 10.07
CA TRP A 94 2.60 -7.26 8.69
C TRP A 94 3.91 -8.04 8.55
N ASP A 95 4.51 -8.51 9.64
CA ASP A 95 5.81 -9.20 9.61
C ASP A 95 5.78 -10.46 8.74
N GLU A 96 4.68 -11.22 8.79
CA GLU A 96 4.52 -12.43 7.95
C GLU A 96 4.59 -12.06 6.45
N VAL A 97 3.89 -11.00 6.05
CA VAL A 97 3.89 -10.51 4.66
C VAL A 97 5.28 -9.98 4.28
N ALA A 98 5.95 -9.27 5.19
CA ALA A 98 7.28 -8.73 4.96
C ALA A 98 8.33 -9.85 4.78
N GLU A 99 8.27 -10.91 5.61
CA GLU A 99 9.14 -12.08 5.48
C GLU A 99 8.88 -12.85 4.17
N GLU A 100 7.61 -13.00 3.75
CA GLU A 100 7.28 -13.60 2.44
C GLU A 100 7.90 -12.81 1.27
N LEU A 101 7.76 -11.48 1.28
CA LEU A 101 8.35 -10.60 0.26
C LEU A 101 9.88 -10.72 0.22
N ARG A 102 10.52 -10.69 1.39
CA ARG A 102 11.98 -10.82 1.52
C ARG A 102 12.48 -12.20 1.08
N ALA A 103 11.76 -13.27 1.42
CA ALA A 103 12.09 -14.63 0.99
C ALA A 103 11.98 -14.76 -0.54
N ARG A 104 10.93 -14.20 -1.14
CA ARG A 104 10.76 -14.19 -2.59
C ARG A 104 11.87 -13.39 -3.28
N ALA A 105 12.21 -12.21 -2.78
CA ALA A 105 13.31 -11.42 -3.32
C ALA A 105 14.63 -12.20 -3.31
N THR A 106 14.92 -12.88 -2.20
CA THR A 106 16.11 -13.74 -2.07
C THR A 106 16.11 -14.87 -3.11
N GLN A 107 14.95 -15.47 -3.41
CA GLN A 107 14.85 -16.53 -4.42
C GLN A 107 15.13 -16.05 -5.85
N LEU A 108 14.75 -14.81 -6.19
CA LEU A 108 14.95 -14.25 -7.52
C LEU A 108 16.41 -13.91 -7.84
N GLU A 109 17.24 -13.74 -6.80
CA GLU A 109 18.66 -13.40 -6.92
C GLU A 109 19.60 -14.61 -6.94
N ASN A 110 19.07 -15.81 -6.68
CA ASN A 110 19.81 -17.08 -6.67
C ASN A 110 19.62 -17.84 -7.98
#